data_AF-A0A6N7GI49-F1
#
_entry.id   AF-A0A6N7GI49-F1
#
_cell.length_a   1.000
_cell.length_b   1.000
_cell.length_c   1.000
_cell.angle_alpha   90.00
_cell.angle_beta   90.00
_cell.angle_gamma   90.00
#
_symmetry.space_group_name_H-M   'P 1'
#
loop_
_entity.id
_entity.type
_entity.pdbx_description
1 polymer ?
#
loop_
_entity_poly.entity_id
_entity_poly.type
_entity_poly.pdbx_seq_one_letter_code
_entity_poly.pdbx_strand_id
1 'polypeptide(L)'
;KFGSKVPGTAMELRDIAMDFQYGEAFTESSPEAYERLVLDVLIGDSTLFPHADEVEQSWRVIDPMEQAWAGTTPEPYRAGEWGPRGADELLARDGRTWRRA
;
A
#
# COMPACT_ATOMS: atom_id res chain seq x y z
N LYS A 1 5.92 8.66 -10.62
CA LYS A 1 5.90 9.27 -11.98
C LYS A 1 7.32 9.71 -12.27
N PHE A 2 7.87 9.33 -13.42
CA PHE A 2 9.20 9.75 -13.86
C PHE A 2 9.01 10.70 -15.05
N GLY A 3 9.72 11.83 -15.05
CA GLY A 3 9.70 12.76 -16.18
C GLY A 3 10.57 12.22 -17.32
N SER A 4 9.99 12.07 -18.51
CA SER A 4 10.74 11.72 -19.71
C SER A 4 10.54 12.80 -20.78
N LYS A 5 11.59 13.06 -21.56
CA LYS A 5 11.57 14.03 -22.65
C LYS A 5 10.72 13.49 -23.79
N VAL A 6 9.73 14.28 -24.23
CA VAL A 6 8.95 13.98 -25.44
C VAL A 6 9.89 14.01 -26.66
N PRO A 7 9.89 12.99 -27.54
CA PRO A 7 10.62 13.05 -28.81
C PRO A 7 10.03 14.18 -29.68
N GLY A 8 10.77 15.29 -29.79
CA GLY A 8 10.37 16.49 -30.52
C GLY A 8 11.42 17.61 -30.38
N THR A 9 11.27 18.67 -31.18
CA THR A 9 12.16 19.85 -31.20
C THR A 9 12.00 20.77 -29.99
N ALA A 10 10.96 20.58 -29.17
CA ALA A 10 10.74 21.30 -27.92
C ALA A 10 11.10 20.45 -26.69
N MET A 11 11.70 21.06 -25.67
CA MET A 11 11.98 20.40 -24.39
C MET A 11 10.72 20.41 -23.52
N GLU A 12 9.82 19.46 -23.75
CA GLU A 12 8.68 19.20 -22.87
C GLU A 12 8.93 17.94 -22.05
N LEU A 13 8.91 18.07 -20.71
CA LEU A 13 8.84 16.93 -19.80
C LEU A 13 7.37 16.50 -19.69
N ARG A 14 7.08 15.21 -19.92
CA ARG A 14 5.79 14.61 -19.57
C ARG A 14 6.00 13.49 -18.57
N ASP A 15 5.07 13.41 -17.62
CA ASP A 15 4.97 12.29 -16.70
C ASP A 15 4.53 11.05 -17.48
N ILE A 16 5.43 10.07 -17.61
CA ILE A 16 5.08 8.75 -18.16
C ILE A 16 4.86 7.80 -16.98
N ALA A 17 3.74 7.07 -17.02
CA ALA A 17 3.51 5.92 -16.16
C ALA A 17 4.12 4.69 -16.85
N MET A 18 5.08 4.02 -16.20
CA MET A 18 5.45 2.66 -16.60
C MET A 18 4.41 1.73 -15.98
N ASP A 19 3.48 1.25 -16.82
CA ASP A 19 2.56 0.20 -16.42
C ASP A 19 3.26 -1.15 -16.58
N PHE A 20 3.57 -1.79 -15.46
CA PHE A 20 3.97 -3.19 -15.42
C PHE A 20 2.75 -4.02 -15.05
N GLN A 21 2.26 -4.84 -15.98
CA GLN A 21 1.14 -5.74 -15.76
C GLN A 21 1.64 -7.17 -15.65
N TYR A 22 1.47 -7.79 -14.48
CA TYR A 22 1.95 -9.15 -14.20
C TYR A 22 1.40 -10.20 -15.19
N GLY A 23 0.14 -10.07 -15.61
CA GLY A 23 -0.52 -11.04 -16.50
C GLY A 23 -0.04 -11.01 -17.96
N GLU A 24 0.62 -9.94 -18.42
CA GLU A 24 1.21 -9.88 -19.77
C GLU A 24 2.69 -10.29 -19.76
N ALA A 25 3.38 -10.13 -18.63
CA ALA A 25 4.80 -10.45 -18.48
C ALA A 25 5.08 -11.91 -18.11
N PHE A 26 4.13 -12.57 -17.44
CA PHE A 26 4.25 -13.97 -17.02
C PHE A 26 3.03 -14.76 -17.48
N THR A 27 3.26 -15.82 -18.27
CA THR A 27 2.21 -16.70 -18.81
C THR A 27 1.67 -17.68 -17.78
N GLU A 28 2.27 -17.74 -16.58
CA GLU A 28 1.82 -18.57 -15.47
C GLU A 28 1.04 -17.73 -14.46
N SER A 29 -0.05 -18.28 -13.94
CA SER A 29 -0.77 -17.69 -12.83
C SER A 29 0.16 -17.58 -11.64
N SER A 30 0.28 -16.38 -11.07
CA SER A 30 0.94 -16.20 -9.77
C SER A 30 0.34 -17.19 -8.76
N PRO A 31 1.16 -17.97 -8.03
CA PRO A 31 0.64 -18.93 -7.06
C PRO A 31 -0.21 -18.21 -6.02
N GLU A 32 -1.26 -18.89 -5.57
CA GLU A 32 -2.15 -18.34 -4.55
C GLU A 32 -1.34 -18.06 -3.27
N ALA A 33 -1.70 -17.01 -2.53
CA ALA A 33 -0.91 -16.57 -1.38
C ALA A 33 -0.62 -17.70 -0.37
N TYR A 34 -1.61 -18.55 -0.10
CA TYR A 34 -1.44 -19.70 0.80
C TYR A 34 -0.64 -20.85 0.20
N GLU A 35 -0.73 -21.09 -1.10
CA GLU A 35 0.06 -22.12 -1.77
C GLU A 35 1.56 -21.84 -1.59
N ARG A 36 1.93 -20.57 -1.78
CA ARG A 36 3.30 -20.12 -1.58
C ARG A 36 3.76 -20.29 -0.14
N LEU A 37 2.97 -19.85 0.84
CA LEU A 37 3.33 -19.95 2.26
C LEU A 37 3.48 -21.41 2.72
N VAL A 38 2.61 -22.30 2.26
CA VAL A 38 2.70 -23.74 2.60
C VAL A 38 3.96 -24.35 1.99
N LEU A 39 4.28 -24.04 0.73
CA LEU A 39 5.52 -24.49 0.10
C LEU A 39 6.75 -24.01 0.88
N ASP A 40 6.77 -22.74 1.26
CA ASP A 40 7.89 -22.13 2.00
C ASP A 40 8.12 -22.83 3.36
N VAL A 41 7.05 -23.23 4.05
CA VAL A 41 7.15 -24.06 5.28
C VAL A 41 7.76 -25.43 4.99
N LEU A 42 7.37 -26.09 3.89
CA LEU A 42 7.88 -27.41 3.53
C LEU A 42 9.37 -27.42 3.18
N ILE A 43 9.88 -26.32 2.59
CA ILE A 43 11.29 -26.17 2.23
C ILE A 43 12.13 -25.48 3.33
N GLY A 44 11.50 -25.05 4.42
CA GLY A 44 12.16 -24.37 5.53
C GLY A 44 12.55 -22.91 5.24
N ASP A 45 11.87 -22.26 4.29
CA ASP A 45 12.06 -20.84 3.97
C ASP A 45 11.16 -19.98 4.87
N SER A 46 11.78 -19.15 5.72
CA SER A 46 11.08 -18.26 6.64
C SER A 46 10.94 -16.83 6.13
N THR A 47 11.34 -16.53 4.89
CA THR A 47 11.47 -15.13 4.40
C THR A 47 10.15 -14.36 4.40
N LEU A 48 9.02 -15.03 4.17
CA LEU A 48 7.68 -14.42 4.15
C LEU A 48 6.96 -14.49 5.50
N PHE A 49 7.63 -14.97 6.55
CA PHE A 49 7.06 -15.08 7.89
C PHE A 49 7.63 -13.99 8.80
N PRO A 50 6.77 -13.24 9.51
CA PRO A 50 7.27 -12.24 10.45
C PRO A 50 7.97 -12.93 11.62
N HIS A 51 9.08 -12.37 12.06
CA HIS A 51 9.78 -12.84 13.25
C HIS A 51 9.05 -12.40 14.53
N ALA A 52 9.23 -13.13 15.63
CA ALA A 52 8.58 -12.82 16.91
C ALA A 52 8.84 -11.37 17.35
N ASP A 53 10.09 -10.92 17.27
CA ASP A 53 10.49 -9.56 17.65
C ASP A 53 9.80 -8.49 16.78
N GLU A 54 9.59 -8.76 15.49
CA GLU A 54 8.89 -7.86 14.57
C GLU A 54 7.40 -7.74 14.92
N VAL A 55 6.78 -8.86 15.31
CA VAL A 55 5.39 -8.88 15.79
C VAL A 55 5.28 -8.07 17.08
N GLU A 56 6.20 -8.25 18.03
CA GLU A 56 6.22 -7.46 19.27
C GLU A 56 6.41 -5.97 19.00
N GLN A 57 7.31 -5.57 18.10
CA GLN A 57 7.47 -4.17 17.73
C GLN A 57 6.24 -3.59 17.04
N SER A 58 5.57 -4.38 16.20
CA SER A 58 4.32 -3.96 15.55
C SER A 58 3.26 -3.65 16.60
N TRP A 59 3.11 -4.52 17.61
CA TRP A 59 2.15 -4.29 18.71
C TRP A 59 2.50 -3.08 19.56
N ARG A 60 3.79 -2.80 19.82
CA ARG A 60 4.20 -1.57 20.52
C ARG A 60 3.75 -0.29 19.82
N VAL A 61 3.55 -0.31 18.51
CA VAL A 61 3.02 0.82 17.74
C VAL A 61 1.49 0.86 17.75
N ILE A 62 0.84 -0.30 17.63
CA ILE A 62 -0.62 -0.39 17.49
C ILE A 62 -1.34 -0.25 18.85
N ASP A 63 -0.83 -0.84 19.93
CA ASP A 63 -1.49 -0.83 21.24
C ASP A 63 -1.83 0.58 21.74
N PRO A 64 -0.92 1.57 21.70
CA PRO A 64 -1.26 2.94 22.13
C PRO A 64 -2.32 3.60 21.25
N MET A 65 -2.37 3.26 19.96
CA MET A 65 -3.38 3.79 19.03
C MET A 65 -4.76 3.21 19.33
N GLU A 66 -4.83 1.90 19.61
CA GLU A 66 -6.06 1.22 19.98
C GLU A 66 -6.62 1.78 21.29
N GLN A 67 -5.75 1.94 22.31
CA GLN A 67 -6.13 2.55 23.59
C GLN A 67 -6.61 3.99 23.43
N ALA A 68 -5.97 4.78 22.58
CA ALA A 68 -6.39 6.16 22.32
C ALA A 68 -7.73 6.24 21.57
N TRP A 69 -8.05 5.24 20.74
CA TRP A 69 -9.32 5.16 20.04
C TRP A 69 -10.46 4.56 20.87
N ALA A 70 -10.15 3.81 21.93
CA ALA A 70 -11.15 3.23 22.80
C ALA A 70 -12.12 4.30 23.34
N GLY A 71 -13.41 4.15 22.99
CA GLY A 71 -14.46 5.09 23.40
C GLY A 71 -14.70 6.27 22.45
N THR A 72 -13.97 6.36 21.34
CA THR A 72 -14.24 7.34 20.26
C THR A 72 -15.19 6.77 19.21
N THR A 73 -15.93 7.63 18.51
CA THR A 73 -16.76 7.22 17.36
C THR A 73 -16.07 7.65 16.06
N PRO A 74 -15.78 6.72 15.13
CA PRO A 74 -15.21 7.06 13.83
C PRO A 74 -16.11 7.98 13.02
N GLU A 75 -15.51 8.82 12.18
CA GLU A 75 -16.26 9.65 11.22
C GLU A 75 -16.98 8.76 10.19
N PRO A 76 -18.30 8.94 9.99
CA PRO A 76 -19.03 8.18 8.98
C PRO A 76 -18.70 8.68 7.57
N TYR A 77 -18.79 7.79 6.60
CA TYR A 77 -18.65 8.09 5.17
C TYR A 77 -19.58 7.19 4.36
N ARG A 78 -19.88 7.58 3.12
CA ARG A 78 -20.79 6.81 2.27
C ARG A 78 -20.08 5.61 1.64
N ALA A 79 -20.77 4.48 1.57
CA ALA A 79 -20.25 3.30 0.89
C ALA A 79 -19.96 3.60 -0.60
N GLY A 80 -18.77 3.20 -1.07
CA GLY A 80 -18.28 3.47 -2.43
C GLY A 80 -17.43 4.74 -2.56
N GLU A 81 -17.36 5.57 -1.51
CA GLU A 81 -16.38 6.67 -1.41
C GLU A 81 -15.08 6.19 -0.75
N TRP A 82 -14.03 7.02 -0.83
CA TRP A 82 -12.68 6.68 -0.35
C TRP A 82 -12.48 6.89 1.16
N GLY A 83 -13.45 7.47 1.86
CA GLY A 83 -13.40 7.70 3.31
C GLY A 83 -14.03 9.02 3.73
N PRO A 84 -13.93 9.37 5.02
CA PRO A 84 -14.45 10.62 5.55
C PRO A 84 -13.54 11.81 5.18
N ARG A 85 -14.10 13.02 5.21
CA ARG A 85 -13.38 14.28 4.93
C ARG A 85 -12.17 14.48 5.86
N GLY A 86 -12.22 13.98 7.10
CA GLY A 86 -11.08 14.00 8.02
C GLY A 86 -9.82 13.30 7.49
N ALA A 87 -9.96 12.31 6.60
CA ALA A 87 -8.82 11.63 5.98
C ALA A 87 -8.06 12.53 4.99
N ASP A 88 -8.76 13.37 4.24
CA ASP A 88 -8.14 14.35 3.34
C ASP A 88 -7.50 15.49 4.12
N GLU A 89 -8.19 15.99 5.15
CA GLU A 89 -7.67 17.04 6.02
C GLU A 89 -6.39 16.62 6.74
N LEU A 90 -6.30 15.34 7.14
CA LEU A 90 -5.10 14.78 7.78
C LEU A 90 -3.87 14.92 6.88
N LEU A 91 -3.97 14.53 5.61
CA LEU A 91 -2.85 14.66 4.67
C LEU A 91 -2.56 16.11 4.28
N ALA A 92 -3.62 16.93 4.14
CA ALA A 92 -3.49 18.33 3.76
C ALA A 92 -2.70 19.16 4.78
N ARG A 93 -2.72 18.79 6.07
CA ARG A 93 -1.89 19.41 7.12
C ARG A 93 -0.39 19.35 6.81
N ASP A 94 0.04 18.30 6.13
CA ASP A 94 1.43 18.11 5.70
C ASP A 94 1.63 18.45 4.21
N GLY A 95 0.68 19.14 3.59
CA GLY A 95 0.73 19.51 2.16
C GLY A 95 0.64 18.33 1.20
N ARG A 96 0.11 17.19 1.64
CA ARG A 96 -0.01 15.96 0.87
C ARG A 96 -1.46 15.73 0.45
N THR A 97 -1.64 14.94 -0.62
CA THR A 97 -2.96 14.48 -1.07
C THR A 97 -2.88 12.98 -1.38
N TRP A 98 -4.01 12.28 -1.23
CA TRP A 98 -4.12 10.88 -1.68
C TRP A 98 -3.85 10.79 -3.18
N ARG A 99 -3.14 9.74 -3.61
CA ARG A 99 -2.85 9.52 -5.04
C ARG A 99 -4.06 9.02 -5.82
N ARG A 100 -5.00 8.39 -5.11
CA ARG A 100 -6.28 7.87 -5.61
C ARG A 100 -7.29 8.13 -4.49
N ALA A 101 -8.12 9.14 -4.68
CA ALA A 101 -9.25 9.53 -3.85
C ALA A 101 -10.40 9.95 -4.78
#